data_AF-A0A930AGM1-F1
#
_entry.id   AF-A0A930AGM1-F1
#
_cell.length_a   1.000
_cell.length_b   1.000
_cell.length_c   1.000
_cell.angle_alpha   90.00
_cell.angle_beta   90.00
_cell.angle_gamma   90.00
#
_symmetry.space_group_name_H-M   'P 1'
#
loop_
_entity.id
_entity.type
_entity.pdbx_description
1 polymer ?
#
loop_
_entity_poly.entity_id
_entity_poly.type
_entity_poly.pdbx_seq_one_letter_code
_entity_poly.pdbx_strand_id
1 'polypeptide(L)'
;MKSNYAIIENRENKIVVYTTSTLSYDAEVEVSNHIYSFEYDSKFYGFSLYQWAKENDFTGYTYQSEVKIVRTHFSLRSWIQTQIDNVSDNLQKEMLYQIIFRIKNKRIDITDIYEQSGFSYVAGVWLLLYLIKFFTTQQQREIIKVICLIILNIFYHYPIVLVYSLLSTLLRFFNLPQRVNILLSSIVLLVIYQNAIYSLSFQIPLIYRLQNLFKISQRKILIAIIIACVCSIKFGSIQILSLLFYQVLRYLMGFTWIMGFVRLWTGLNTVPLVGIVSKIFTKIQSIQLHGNIIGIGIVFPMFIYVSLRHKKFGLYYLSILMLLTIGIPLLHPLSEVTVLNNPKNTNIILKPSLSNIATVLSLKNDVVNKDLQSYL
;
A
#
# COMPACT_ATOMS: atom_id res chain seq x y z
N MET A 1 5.73 -1.66 5.40
CA MET A 1 5.82 -1.25 6.82
C MET A 1 7.24 -0.75 7.06
N LYS A 2 7.45 0.32 7.84
CA LYS A 2 8.81 0.81 8.17
C LYS A 2 9.46 -0.17 9.16
N SER A 3 10.78 -0.35 9.08
CA SER A 3 11.62 -1.25 9.90
C SER A 3 11.50 -1.09 11.42
N ASN A 4 10.78 -0.08 11.91
CA ASN A 4 10.85 0.34 13.30
C ASN A 4 9.52 0.19 14.04
N TYR A 5 8.63 -0.70 13.58
CA TYR A 5 7.47 -1.05 14.38
C TYR A 5 7.00 -2.49 14.18
N ALA A 6 6.40 -3.03 15.22
CA ALA A 6 5.65 -4.28 15.22
C ALA A 6 4.20 -4.00 15.58
N ILE A 7 3.32 -4.94 15.29
CA ILE A 7 1.91 -4.89 15.69
C ILE A 7 1.69 -6.01 16.69
N ILE A 8 1.15 -5.67 17.86
CA ILE A 8 0.66 -6.63 18.84
C ILE A 8 -0.85 -6.58 18.78
N GLU A 9 -1.49 -7.75 18.70
CA GLU A 9 -2.93 -7.87 18.61
C GLU A 9 -3.42 -8.90 19.64
N ASN A 10 -4.42 -8.51 20.41
CA ASN A 10 -5.27 -9.38 21.21
C ASN A 10 -6.72 -9.20 20.74
N ARG A 11 -7.66 -10.02 21.24
CA ARG A 11 -9.09 -10.02 20.86
C ARG A 11 -9.75 -8.65 20.90
N GLU A 12 -9.30 -7.75 21.77
CA GLU A 12 -9.92 -6.43 21.98
C GLU A 12 -9.03 -5.26 21.54
N ASN A 13 -7.71 -5.45 21.45
CA ASN A 13 -6.76 -4.36 21.31
C ASN A 13 -5.72 -4.66 20.25
N LYS A 14 -5.42 -3.65 19.42
CA LYS A 14 -4.37 -3.69 18.42
C LYS A 14 -3.45 -2.49 18.63
N ILE A 15 -2.19 -2.75 18.95
CA ILE A 15 -1.25 -1.73 19.41
C ILE A 15 -0.04 -1.72 18.49
N VAL A 16 0.44 -0.53 18.17
CA VAL A 16 1.70 -0.32 17.44
C VAL A 16 2.86 -0.27 18.42
N VAL A 17 3.86 -1.11 18.26
CA VAL A 17 5.08 -1.07 19.08
C VAL A 17 6.19 -0.49 18.25
N TYR A 18 6.80 0.61 18.67
CA TYR A 18 8.01 1.12 18.03
C TYR A 18 9.22 0.31 18.47
N THR A 19 9.89 -0.32 17.51
CA THR A 19 11.00 -1.25 17.75
C THR A 19 12.27 -0.81 17.05
N THR A 20 13.42 -1.15 17.64
CA THR A 20 14.74 -1.01 17.02
C THR A 20 15.21 -2.32 16.38
N SER A 21 14.59 -3.44 16.73
CA SER A 21 14.84 -4.76 16.14
C SER A 21 13.54 -5.43 15.67
N THR A 22 13.66 -6.42 14.78
CA THR A 22 12.53 -7.27 14.39
C THR A 22 12.14 -8.18 15.54
N LEU A 23 10.90 -8.05 16.02
CA LEU A 23 10.34 -8.99 16.99
C LEU A 23 10.02 -10.34 16.31
N SER A 24 10.02 -11.40 17.09
CA SER A 24 9.63 -12.74 16.62
C SER A 24 8.15 -12.76 16.25
N TYR A 25 7.83 -13.23 15.05
CA TYR A 25 6.45 -13.44 14.63
C TYR A 25 5.75 -14.48 15.50
N ASP A 26 4.46 -14.23 15.78
CA ASP A 26 3.58 -15.13 16.53
C ASP A 26 4.08 -15.46 17.95
N ALA A 27 4.95 -14.61 18.50
CA ALA A 27 5.35 -14.67 19.91
C ALA A 27 4.28 -14.07 20.82
N GLU A 28 4.06 -14.70 21.97
CA GLU A 28 3.28 -14.13 23.06
C GLU A 28 4.13 -13.09 23.78
N VAL A 29 3.56 -11.91 23.93
CA VAL A 29 4.22 -10.74 24.49
C VAL A 29 3.35 -10.10 25.56
N GLU A 30 4.00 -9.69 26.65
CA GLU A 30 3.39 -8.91 27.71
C GLU A 30 3.82 -7.45 27.52
N VAL A 31 2.83 -6.56 27.49
CA VAL A 31 3.04 -5.12 27.34
C VAL A 31 2.84 -4.50 28.73
N SER A 32 3.87 -3.84 29.23
CA SER A 32 3.80 -3.08 30.48
C SER A 32 2.85 -1.87 30.34
N ASN A 33 2.27 -1.43 31.45
CA ASN A 33 1.02 -0.66 31.56
C ASN A 33 0.83 0.63 30.72
N HIS A 34 1.82 1.14 29.98
CA HIS A 34 1.69 2.42 29.27
C HIS A 34 1.36 2.21 27.79
N ILE A 35 0.08 2.41 27.44
CA ILE A 35 -0.37 2.53 26.05
C ILE A 35 -0.68 3.99 25.79
N TYR A 36 0.09 4.61 24.90
CA TYR A 36 -0.11 5.99 24.48
C TYR A 36 -1.21 6.06 23.41
N SER A 37 -2.08 7.07 23.50
CA SER A 37 -3.07 7.33 22.47
C SER A 37 -2.45 8.10 21.30
N PHE A 38 -2.98 7.89 20.09
CA PHE A 38 -2.64 8.75 18.96
C PHE A 38 -3.29 10.12 19.15
N GLU A 39 -2.48 11.17 19.16
CA GLU A 39 -2.98 12.54 19.23
C GLU A 39 -3.59 12.97 17.90
N TYR A 40 -4.70 13.70 17.94
CA TYR A 40 -5.34 14.24 16.74
C TYR A 40 -4.47 15.31 16.09
N ASP A 41 -4.00 15.04 14.87
CA ASP A 41 -3.32 16.03 14.03
C ASP A 41 -4.30 16.64 13.02
N SER A 42 -4.58 17.94 13.16
CA SER A 42 -5.42 18.69 12.20
C SER A 42 -4.63 18.94 10.92
N LYS A 43 -4.52 17.92 10.07
CA LYS A 43 -3.96 18.03 8.71
C LYS A 43 -5.10 18.06 7.70
N PHE A 44 -5.19 19.15 6.94
CA PHE A 44 -6.21 19.29 5.89
C PHE A 44 -5.84 18.54 4.60
N TYR A 45 -4.55 18.49 4.28
CA TYR A 45 -4.02 17.76 3.14
C TYR A 45 -2.71 17.12 3.60
N GLY A 46 -2.62 15.79 3.63
CA GLY A 46 -1.42 15.08 4.09
C GLY A 46 -1.71 13.80 4.86
N PHE A 47 -0.66 13.05 5.19
CA PHE A 47 -0.78 11.84 6.01
C PHE A 47 -0.99 12.22 7.48
N SER A 48 -2.17 11.88 8.00
CA SER A 48 -2.49 11.96 9.44
C SER A 48 -2.20 10.62 10.10
N LEU A 49 -1.34 10.62 11.13
CA LEU A 49 -1.03 9.40 11.88
C LEU A 49 -2.26 8.93 12.66
N TYR A 50 -3.02 9.87 13.22
CA TYR A 50 -4.28 9.62 13.91
C TYR A 50 -5.31 8.95 12.99
N GLN A 51 -5.53 9.53 11.81
CA GLN A 51 -6.47 9.01 10.84
C GLN A 51 -6.04 7.64 10.33
N TRP A 52 -4.76 7.45 10.01
CA TRP A 52 -4.22 6.14 9.65
C TRP A 52 -4.40 5.12 10.77
N ALA A 53 -4.17 5.51 12.02
CA ALA A 53 -4.30 4.61 13.16
C ALA A 53 -5.75 4.16 13.36
N LYS A 54 -6.68 5.11 13.27
CA LYS A 54 -8.13 4.87 13.32
C LYS A 54 -8.60 3.97 12.18
N GLU A 55 -8.13 4.18 10.95
CA GLU A 55 -8.46 3.36 9.78
C GLU A 55 -7.96 1.91 9.88
N ASN A 56 -6.95 1.64 10.72
CA ASN A 56 -6.38 0.31 10.94
C ASN A 56 -6.79 -0.32 12.28
N ASP A 57 -7.73 0.32 12.99
CA ASP A 57 -8.26 -0.12 14.29
C ASP A 57 -7.18 -0.22 15.38
N PHE A 58 -6.18 0.67 15.35
CA PHE A 58 -5.18 0.72 16.41
C PHE A 58 -5.69 1.49 17.62
N THR A 59 -5.60 0.88 18.80
CA THR A 59 -6.05 1.47 20.07
C THR A 59 -4.99 2.37 20.69
N GLY A 60 -3.72 2.21 20.31
CA GLY A 60 -2.62 3.06 20.76
C GLY A 60 -1.26 2.60 20.28
N TYR A 61 -0.21 3.14 20.87
CA TYR A 61 1.18 2.74 20.64
C TYR A 61 2.00 2.63 21.93
N THR A 62 3.11 1.91 21.86
CA THR A 62 4.10 1.73 22.95
C THR A 62 5.50 1.56 22.35
N TYR A 63 6.52 1.39 23.19
CA TYR A 63 7.93 1.22 22.81
C TYR A 63 8.43 -0.18 23.13
N GLN A 64 9.44 -0.65 22.40
CA GLN A 64 10.04 -1.97 22.63
C GLN A 64 10.51 -2.23 24.07
N SER A 65 10.95 -1.18 24.78
CA SER A 65 11.36 -1.29 26.20
C SER A 65 10.22 -1.73 27.12
N GLU A 66 8.97 -1.52 26.71
CA GLU A 66 7.76 -1.83 27.46
C GLU A 66 7.18 -3.19 27.09
N VAL A 67 7.85 -3.95 26.20
CA VAL A 67 7.37 -5.25 25.71
C VAL A 67 8.33 -6.36 26.14
N LYS A 68 7.80 -7.36 26.83
CA LYS A 68 8.51 -8.60 27.18
C LYS A 68 7.96 -9.77 26.38
N ILE A 69 8.84 -10.55 25.76
CA ILE A 69 8.46 -11.81 25.11
C ILE A 69 8.30 -12.87 26.20
N VAL A 70 7.10 -13.43 26.33
CA VAL A 70 6.74 -14.43 27.34
C VAL A 70 6.94 -15.83 26.78
N ARG A 71 6.49 -16.07 25.54
CA ARG A 71 6.64 -17.36 24.85
C ARG A 71 6.82 -17.17 23.35
N THR A 72 7.60 -18.05 22.74
CA THR A 72 7.74 -18.14 21.29
C THR A 72 7.08 -19.43 20.81
N HIS A 73 6.16 -19.30 19.85
CA HIS A 73 5.50 -20.45 19.24
C HIS A 73 6.12 -20.78 17.88
N PHE A 74 6.10 -22.06 17.53
CA PHE A 74 6.42 -22.47 16.17
C PHE A 74 5.25 -22.12 15.26
N SER A 75 5.50 -21.27 14.27
CA SER A 75 4.59 -20.96 13.18
C SER A 75 5.38 -20.96 11.88
N LEU A 76 4.70 -21.12 10.74
CA LEU A 76 5.38 -21.10 9.44
C LEU A 76 6.07 -19.74 9.20
N ARG A 77 5.51 -18.66 9.76
CA ARG A 77 6.12 -17.32 9.73
C ARG A 77 7.36 -17.24 10.61
N SER A 78 7.29 -17.72 11.86
CA SER A 78 8.44 -17.69 12.76
C SER A 78 9.55 -18.59 12.24
N TRP A 79 9.23 -19.74 11.63
CA TRP A 79 10.19 -20.58 10.93
C TRP A 79 10.86 -19.84 9.76
N ILE A 80 10.09 -19.23 8.85
CA ILE A 80 10.67 -18.46 7.73
C ILE A 80 11.53 -17.30 8.25
N GLN A 81 11.08 -16.61 9.31
CA GLN A 81 11.87 -15.56 9.95
C GLN A 81 13.21 -16.09 10.45
N THR A 82 13.23 -17.22 11.17
CA THR A 82 14.49 -17.84 11.61
C THR A 82 15.40 -18.22 10.44
N GLN A 83 14.85 -18.69 9.32
CA GLN A 83 15.65 -18.97 8.12
C GLN A 83 16.25 -17.71 7.50
N ILE A 84 15.50 -16.60 7.47
CA ILE A 84 16.02 -15.30 7.04
C ILE A 84 17.10 -14.81 8.01
N ASP A 85 16.90 -15.00 9.31
CA ASP A 85 17.84 -14.56 10.35
C ASP A 85 19.18 -15.28 10.30
N ASN A 86 19.19 -16.54 9.85
CA ASN A 86 20.39 -17.35 9.65
C ASN A 86 21.21 -16.95 8.42
N VAL A 87 20.72 -16.05 7.56
CA VAL A 87 21.49 -15.56 6.41
C VAL A 87 22.58 -14.61 6.89
N SER A 88 23.84 -14.95 6.59
CA SER A 88 25.02 -14.22 7.06
C SER A 88 25.17 -12.81 6.48
N ASP A 89 24.77 -12.61 5.22
CA ASP A 89 24.86 -11.31 4.55
C ASP A 89 23.65 -10.44 4.87
N ASN A 90 23.91 -9.35 5.59
CA ASN A 90 22.92 -8.37 6.04
C ASN A 90 22.08 -7.78 4.91
N LEU A 91 22.67 -7.53 3.73
CA LEU A 91 21.94 -6.95 2.61
C LEU A 91 20.88 -7.93 2.10
N GLN A 92 21.21 -9.21 2.04
CA GLN A 92 20.26 -10.24 1.61
C GLN A 92 19.19 -10.47 2.65
N LYS A 93 19.56 -10.43 3.93
CA LYS A 93 18.64 -10.51 5.05
C LYS A 93 17.58 -9.41 4.96
N GLU A 94 18.00 -8.15 4.80
CA GLU A 94 17.10 -7.01 4.60
C GLU A 94 16.21 -7.18 3.37
N MET A 95 16.79 -7.62 2.25
CA MET A 95 16.05 -7.87 1.01
C MET A 95 14.97 -8.95 1.19
N LEU A 96 15.29 -10.05 1.87
CA LEU A 96 14.34 -11.13 2.14
C LEU A 96 13.20 -10.66 3.06
N TYR A 97 13.53 -9.91 4.10
CA TYR A 97 12.53 -9.28 4.97
C TYR A 97 11.59 -8.34 4.20
N GLN A 98 12.12 -7.58 3.24
CA GLN A 98 11.30 -6.72 2.39
C GLN A 98 10.44 -7.51 1.40
N ILE A 99 10.98 -8.52 0.73
CA ILE A 99 10.25 -9.30 -0.28
C ILE A 99 9.14 -10.13 0.37
N ILE A 100 9.47 -10.85 1.45
CA ILE A 100 8.58 -11.85 2.04
C ILE A 100 7.64 -11.22 3.05
N PHE A 101 8.15 -10.35 3.92
CA PHE A 101 7.39 -9.75 5.03
C PHE A 101 7.07 -8.26 4.83
N ARG A 102 7.59 -7.60 3.80
CA ARG A 102 7.38 -6.17 3.51
C ARG A 102 7.83 -5.24 4.64
N ILE A 103 8.84 -5.68 5.39
CA ILE A 103 9.56 -4.87 6.37
C ILE A 103 10.64 -4.10 5.60
N LYS A 104 10.53 -2.77 5.57
CA LYS A 104 11.44 -1.90 4.81
C LYS A 104 12.55 -1.36 5.70
N ASN A 105 13.81 -1.54 5.31
CA ASN A 105 14.90 -0.74 5.86
C ASN A 105 15.14 0.50 4.99
N LYS A 106 15.63 1.59 5.58
CA LYS A 106 15.86 2.91 4.94
C LYS A 106 16.71 2.87 3.65
N ARG A 107 17.44 1.77 3.39
CA ARG A 107 18.37 1.65 2.26
C ARG A 107 17.78 1.04 0.99
N ILE A 108 16.68 0.28 1.07
CA ILE A 108 16.09 -0.41 -0.09
C ILE A 108 14.66 0.07 -0.29
N ASP A 109 14.53 1.17 -1.03
CA ASP A 109 13.25 1.86 -1.18
C ASP A 109 12.49 1.33 -2.41
N ILE A 110 11.79 0.21 -2.22
CA ILE A 110 10.74 -0.22 -3.16
C ILE A 110 9.43 0.37 -2.63
N THR A 111 9.33 1.69 -2.52
CA THR A 111 8.13 2.42 -2.04
C THR A 111 7.00 2.38 -3.06
N ASP A 112 6.53 1.16 -3.34
CA ASP A 112 5.40 0.95 -4.22
C ASP A 112 4.08 1.02 -3.45
N ILE A 113 3.14 1.79 -4.00
CA ILE A 113 1.71 1.76 -3.68
C ILE A 113 1.20 0.32 -3.68
N TYR A 114 1.72 -0.52 -4.58
CA TYR A 114 1.36 -1.92 -4.72
C TYR A 114 1.91 -2.83 -3.62
N GLU A 115 3.07 -2.51 -3.04
CA GLU A 115 3.58 -3.22 -1.86
C GLU A 115 2.75 -2.89 -0.61
N GLN A 116 2.29 -1.64 -0.48
CA GLN A 116 1.40 -1.28 0.63
C GLN A 116 0.02 -1.93 0.49
N SER A 117 -0.45 -2.13 -0.74
CA SER A 117 -1.78 -2.65 -1.03
C SER A 117 -1.83 -4.17 -1.27
N GLY A 118 -0.93 -4.98 -0.72
CA GLY A 118 -1.13 -6.44 -0.77
C GLY A 118 -0.78 -7.13 -2.08
N PHE A 119 -0.48 -6.42 -3.17
CA PHE A 119 -0.54 -7.01 -4.52
C PHE A 119 0.55 -8.02 -4.87
N SER A 120 1.74 -7.95 -4.26
CA SER A 120 2.82 -8.90 -4.60
C SER A 120 2.42 -10.36 -4.37
N TYR A 121 1.63 -10.64 -3.33
CA TYR A 121 1.16 -11.98 -3.00
C TYR A 121 0.24 -12.54 -4.09
N VAL A 122 -0.74 -11.74 -4.52
CA VAL A 122 -1.65 -12.11 -5.60
C VAL A 122 -0.90 -12.19 -6.92
N ALA A 123 0.11 -11.35 -7.13
CA ALA A 123 0.95 -11.41 -8.32
C ALA A 123 1.75 -12.71 -8.41
N GLY A 124 2.32 -13.18 -7.30
CA GLY A 124 3.02 -14.47 -7.22
C GLY A 124 2.11 -15.63 -7.61
N VAL A 125 0.89 -15.69 -7.06
CA VAL A 125 -0.11 -16.71 -7.44
C VAL A 125 -0.42 -16.65 -8.93
N TRP A 126 -0.60 -15.46 -9.51
CA TRP A 126 -0.88 -15.33 -10.93
C TRP A 126 0.29 -15.73 -11.83
N LEU A 127 1.53 -15.45 -11.41
CA LEU A 127 2.72 -15.90 -12.12
C LEU A 127 2.82 -17.43 -12.09
N LEU A 128 2.58 -18.04 -10.93
CA LEU A 128 2.52 -19.50 -10.80
C LEU A 128 1.47 -20.10 -11.75
N LEU A 129 0.23 -19.59 -11.71
CA LEU A 129 -0.85 -20.05 -12.59
C LEU A 129 -0.54 -19.86 -14.08
N TYR A 130 0.21 -18.82 -14.42
CA TYR A 130 0.68 -18.58 -15.79
C TYR A 130 1.70 -19.63 -16.23
N LEU A 131 2.67 -19.98 -15.38
CA LEU A 131 3.69 -20.99 -15.68
C LEU A 131 3.08 -22.40 -15.82
N ILE A 132 2.16 -22.78 -14.93
CA ILE A 132 1.54 -24.12 -14.98
C ILE A 132 0.44 -24.24 -16.04
N LYS A 133 0.07 -23.15 -16.71
CA LYS A 133 -1.01 -23.13 -17.72
C LYS A 133 -0.78 -24.15 -18.83
N PHE A 134 0.47 -24.43 -19.16
CA PHE A 134 0.84 -25.38 -20.20
C PHE A 134 0.61 -26.84 -19.81
N PHE A 135 0.50 -27.15 -18.51
CA PHE A 135 0.42 -28.52 -17.99
C PHE A 135 -0.92 -28.84 -17.32
N THR A 136 -1.81 -27.87 -17.16
CA THR A 136 -3.02 -27.99 -16.33
C THR A 136 -4.27 -27.54 -17.07
N THR A 137 -5.43 -28.10 -16.70
CA THR A 137 -6.72 -27.65 -17.24
C THR A 137 -7.20 -26.36 -16.56
N GLN A 138 -8.21 -25.70 -17.14
CA GLN A 138 -8.83 -24.50 -16.55
C GLN A 138 -9.37 -24.77 -15.13
N GLN A 139 -10.04 -25.89 -14.93
CA GLN A 139 -10.62 -26.28 -13.64
C GLN A 139 -9.53 -26.55 -12.59
N GLN A 140 -8.49 -27.30 -12.95
CA GLN A 140 -7.35 -27.55 -12.07
C GLN A 140 -6.68 -26.25 -11.64
N ARG A 141 -6.49 -25.28 -12.54
CA ARG A 141 -5.92 -23.97 -12.20
C ARG A 141 -6.75 -23.18 -11.20
N GLU A 142 -8.07 -23.19 -11.32
CA GLU A 142 -8.93 -22.49 -10.34
C GLU A 142 -8.88 -23.16 -8.97
N ILE A 143 -8.80 -24.50 -8.90
CA ILE A 143 -8.60 -25.23 -7.64
C ILE A 143 -7.25 -24.88 -7.02
N ILE A 144 -6.16 -24.97 -7.80
CA ILE A 144 -4.80 -24.61 -7.35
C ILE A 144 -4.78 -23.17 -6.83
N LYS A 145 -5.43 -22.24 -7.53
CA LYS A 145 -5.55 -20.85 -7.11
C LYS A 145 -6.22 -20.70 -5.75
N VAL A 146 -7.33 -21.41 -5.51
CA VAL A 146 -8.02 -21.38 -4.20
C VAL A 146 -7.11 -21.90 -3.11
N ILE A 147 -6.45 -23.05 -3.33
CA ILE A 147 -5.53 -23.66 -2.35
C ILE A 147 -4.39 -22.69 -2.01
N CYS A 148 -3.74 -22.10 -3.02
CA CYS A 148 -2.69 -21.11 -2.80
C CYS A 148 -3.20 -19.89 -2.03
N LEU A 149 -4.39 -19.39 -2.35
CA LEU A 149 -4.98 -18.25 -1.64
C LEU A 149 -5.30 -18.60 -0.17
N ILE A 150 -5.78 -19.80 0.12
CA ILE A 150 -6.02 -20.26 1.51
C ILE A 150 -4.71 -20.29 2.29
N ILE A 151 -3.68 -20.95 1.74
CA ILE A 151 -2.37 -21.06 2.39
C ILE A 151 -1.77 -19.67 2.65
N LEU A 152 -1.82 -18.78 1.66
CA LEU A 152 -1.29 -17.42 1.80
C LEU A 152 -2.11 -16.56 2.77
N ASN A 153 -3.44 -16.75 2.86
CA ASN A 153 -4.25 -16.07 3.87
C ASN A 153 -3.85 -16.50 5.28
N ILE A 154 -3.66 -17.80 5.52
CA ILE A 154 -3.22 -18.31 6.82
C ILE A 154 -1.81 -17.76 7.14
N PHE A 155 -0.89 -17.83 6.18
CA PHE A 155 0.49 -17.37 6.36
C PHE A 155 0.58 -15.87 6.65
N TYR A 156 -0.15 -15.03 5.92
CA TYR A 156 -0.11 -13.57 6.09
C TYR A 156 -1.14 -13.01 7.07
N HIS A 157 -1.88 -13.87 7.78
CA HIS A 157 -2.93 -13.49 8.72
C HIS A 157 -4.02 -12.62 8.08
N TYR A 158 -4.59 -13.15 6.99
CA TYR A 158 -5.78 -12.63 6.32
C TYR A 158 -5.67 -11.17 5.83
N PRO A 159 -4.66 -10.79 5.02
CA PRO A 159 -4.61 -9.44 4.48
C PRO A 159 -5.78 -9.21 3.53
N ILE A 160 -6.41 -8.03 3.61
CA ILE A 160 -7.64 -7.64 2.89
C ILE A 160 -7.62 -8.08 1.41
N VAL A 161 -6.50 -7.90 0.71
CA VAL A 161 -6.36 -8.23 -0.73
C VAL A 161 -6.44 -9.73 -1.00
N LEU A 162 -5.87 -10.55 -0.13
CA LEU A 162 -5.92 -12.00 -0.25
C LEU A 162 -7.31 -12.53 0.10
N VAL A 163 -7.94 -12.01 1.16
CA VAL A 163 -9.32 -12.35 1.52
C VAL A 163 -10.26 -11.99 0.38
N TYR A 164 -10.13 -10.78 -0.17
CA TYR A 164 -10.96 -10.32 -1.27
C TYR A 164 -10.76 -11.15 -2.54
N SER A 165 -9.52 -11.59 -2.82
CA SER A 165 -9.20 -12.47 -3.94
C SER A 165 -9.76 -13.88 -3.75
N LEU A 166 -9.65 -14.43 -2.54
CA LEU A 166 -10.18 -15.74 -2.19
C LEU A 166 -11.70 -15.77 -2.34
N LEU A 167 -12.40 -14.84 -1.68
CA LEU A 167 -13.85 -14.73 -1.69
C LEU A 167 -14.40 -14.62 -3.12
N SER A 168 -13.77 -13.78 -3.95
CA SER A 168 -14.18 -13.62 -5.35
C SER A 168 -13.99 -14.87 -6.21
N THR A 169 -12.99 -15.68 -5.88
CA THR A 169 -12.67 -16.92 -6.59
C THR A 169 -13.64 -18.01 -6.14
N LEU A 170 -13.93 -18.12 -4.84
CA LEU A 170 -14.94 -19.01 -4.29
C LEU A 170 -16.32 -18.73 -4.90
N LEU A 171 -16.72 -17.46 -4.98
CA LEU A 171 -18.01 -17.08 -5.57
C LEU A 171 -18.14 -17.40 -7.06
N ARG A 172 -17.03 -17.62 -7.79
CA ARG A 172 -17.10 -18.06 -9.20
C ARG A 172 -17.55 -19.51 -9.35
N PHE A 173 -17.33 -20.36 -8.35
CA PHE A 173 -17.79 -21.76 -8.41
C PHE A 173 -19.31 -21.88 -8.39
N PHE A 174 -20.01 -20.87 -7.86
CA PHE A 174 -21.48 -20.81 -7.87
C PHE A 174 -22.07 -20.28 -9.18
N ASN A 175 -21.25 -20.09 -10.24
CA ASN A 175 -21.68 -19.58 -11.54
C ASN A 175 -22.47 -18.26 -11.49
N LEU A 176 -22.22 -17.44 -10.46
CA LEU A 176 -22.91 -16.17 -10.30
C LEU A 176 -22.53 -15.17 -11.40
N PRO A 177 -23.48 -14.32 -11.86
CA PRO A 177 -23.15 -13.21 -12.75
C PRO A 177 -22.04 -12.34 -12.16
N GLN A 178 -21.13 -11.86 -13.00
CA GLN A 178 -19.95 -11.10 -12.54
C GLN A 178 -20.30 -9.89 -11.67
N ARG A 179 -21.42 -9.21 -11.97
CA ARG A 179 -21.95 -8.09 -11.17
C ARG A 179 -22.27 -8.51 -9.73
N VAL A 180 -22.97 -9.63 -9.58
CA VAL A 180 -23.39 -10.17 -8.28
C VAL A 180 -22.17 -10.65 -7.49
N ASN A 181 -21.22 -11.32 -8.15
CA ASN A 181 -19.97 -11.75 -7.50
C ASN A 181 -19.18 -10.54 -6.96
N ILE A 182 -19.02 -9.47 -7.74
CA ILE A 182 -18.32 -8.26 -7.28
C ILE A 182 -19.04 -7.64 -6.08
N LEU A 183 -20.36 -7.48 -6.16
CA LEU A 183 -21.15 -6.88 -5.10
C LEU A 183 -21.08 -7.71 -3.81
N LEU A 184 -21.39 -9.01 -3.88
CA LEU A 184 -21.39 -9.91 -2.74
C LEU A 184 -19.99 -10.03 -2.12
N SER A 185 -18.95 -10.14 -2.96
CA SER A 185 -17.58 -10.20 -2.45
C SER A 185 -17.13 -8.91 -1.76
N SER A 186 -17.64 -7.76 -2.21
CA SER A 186 -17.35 -6.48 -1.56
C SER A 186 -18.09 -6.37 -0.23
N ILE A 187 -19.39 -6.67 -0.20
CA ILE A 187 -20.23 -6.57 1.01
C ILE A 187 -19.69 -7.47 2.11
N VAL A 188 -19.47 -8.76 1.82
CA VAL A 188 -18.95 -9.71 2.83
C VAL A 188 -17.59 -9.27 3.35
N LEU A 189 -16.72 -8.73 2.50
CA LEU A 189 -15.42 -8.21 2.96
C LEU A 189 -15.57 -7.00 3.87
N LEU A 190 -16.53 -6.09 3.59
CA LEU A 190 -16.81 -4.93 4.45
C LEU A 190 -17.46 -5.32 5.79
N VAL A 191 -18.18 -6.44 5.83
CA VAL A 191 -18.69 -7.00 7.09
C VAL A 191 -17.54 -7.54 7.94
N ILE A 192 -16.56 -8.21 7.32
CA ILE A 192 -15.39 -8.75 8.02
C ILE A 192 -14.43 -7.63 8.44
N TYR A 193 -14.19 -6.66 7.55
CA TYR A 193 -13.29 -5.52 7.76
C TYR A 193 -14.06 -4.22 7.56
N GLN A 194 -14.60 -3.67 8.64
CA GLN A 194 -15.45 -2.48 8.62
C GLN A 194 -14.74 -1.26 8.00
N ASN A 195 -13.46 -1.08 8.33
CA ASN A 195 -12.65 0.02 7.82
C ASN A 195 -11.97 -0.27 6.46
N ALA A 196 -12.23 -1.43 5.84
CA ALA A 196 -11.59 -1.77 4.57
C ALA A 196 -11.89 -0.76 3.45
N ILE A 197 -13.02 -0.02 3.51
CA ILE A 197 -13.37 1.05 2.55
C ILE A 197 -12.25 2.07 2.43
N TYR A 198 -11.57 2.38 3.54
CA TYR A 198 -10.46 3.34 3.60
C TYR A 198 -9.11 2.72 3.22
N SER A 199 -9.03 1.41 2.98
CA SER A 199 -7.77 0.76 2.58
C SER A 199 -7.58 0.76 1.05
N LEU A 200 -6.35 1.02 0.59
CA LEU A 200 -6.01 0.86 -0.84
C LEU A 200 -6.07 -0.59 -1.30
N SER A 201 -5.77 -1.50 -0.38
CA SER A 201 -5.95 -2.94 -0.48
C SER A 201 -7.38 -3.33 -0.89
N PHE A 202 -8.39 -2.53 -0.54
CA PHE A 202 -9.76 -2.75 -0.99
C PHE A 202 -10.10 -1.96 -2.27
N GLN A 203 -9.79 -0.66 -2.26
CA GLN A 203 -10.20 0.27 -3.31
C GLN A 203 -9.63 -0.11 -4.68
N ILE A 204 -8.33 -0.41 -4.76
CA ILE A 204 -7.67 -0.71 -6.04
C ILE A 204 -8.23 -2.01 -6.65
N PRO A 205 -8.32 -3.16 -5.92
CA PRO A 205 -8.95 -4.35 -6.47
C PRO A 205 -10.42 -4.16 -6.88
N LEU A 206 -11.19 -3.37 -6.13
CA LEU A 206 -12.57 -3.07 -6.48
C LEU A 206 -12.66 -2.31 -7.82
N ILE A 207 -11.86 -1.27 -8.00
CA ILE A 207 -11.80 -0.48 -9.25
C ILE A 207 -11.47 -1.38 -10.44
N TYR A 208 -10.44 -2.23 -10.32
CA TYR A 208 -10.08 -3.17 -11.39
C TYR A 208 -11.16 -4.21 -11.69
N ARG A 209 -12.00 -4.58 -10.72
CA ARG A 209 -13.10 -5.52 -10.95
C ARG A 209 -14.29 -4.85 -11.62
N LEU A 210 -14.64 -3.64 -11.17
CA LEU A 210 -15.70 -2.84 -11.78
C LEU A 210 -15.41 -2.54 -13.26
N GLN A 211 -14.12 -2.43 -13.63
CA GLN A 211 -13.68 -2.36 -15.04
C GLN A 211 -14.39 -3.35 -15.96
N ASN A 212 -14.49 -4.60 -15.49
CA ASN A 212 -14.93 -5.70 -16.34
C ASN A 212 -16.44 -5.62 -16.63
N LEU A 213 -17.17 -4.76 -15.91
CA LEU A 213 -18.59 -4.51 -16.14
C LEU A 213 -18.83 -3.52 -17.29
N PHE A 214 -17.84 -2.68 -17.62
CA PHE A 214 -17.96 -1.65 -18.64
C PHE A 214 -17.37 -2.12 -19.97
N LYS A 215 -18.19 -2.13 -21.04
CA LYS A 215 -17.78 -2.44 -22.42
C LYS A 215 -17.27 -1.18 -23.17
N ILE A 216 -16.51 -0.32 -22.52
CA ILE A 216 -15.99 0.92 -23.11
C ILE A 216 -14.59 0.64 -23.69
N SER A 217 -14.34 1.08 -24.93
CA SER A 217 -13.05 0.88 -25.63
C SER A 217 -11.85 1.46 -24.87
N GLN A 218 -12.06 2.58 -24.16
CA GLN A 218 -11.02 3.34 -23.44
C GLN A 218 -10.98 3.04 -21.93
N ARG A 219 -11.56 1.91 -21.48
CA ARG A 219 -11.66 1.53 -20.05
C ARG A 219 -10.34 1.55 -19.27
N LYS A 220 -9.21 1.19 -19.90
CA LYS A 220 -7.89 1.15 -19.24
C LYS A 220 -7.43 2.55 -18.79
N ILE A 221 -7.64 3.54 -19.66
CA ILE A 221 -7.26 4.93 -19.40
C ILE A 221 -8.12 5.50 -18.27
N LEU A 222 -9.44 5.28 -18.33
CA LEU A 222 -10.37 5.73 -17.28
C LEU A 222 -9.98 5.20 -15.89
N ILE A 223 -9.52 3.95 -15.81
CA ILE A 223 -9.11 3.33 -14.53
C ILE A 223 -7.79 3.88 -14.03
N ALA A 224 -6.83 4.09 -14.92
CA ALA A 224 -5.58 4.74 -14.53
C ALA A 224 -5.86 6.12 -13.92
N ILE A 225 -6.83 6.87 -14.48
CA ILE A 225 -7.27 8.16 -13.94
C ILE A 225 -7.94 7.98 -12.57
N ILE A 226 -8.89 7.05 -12.41
CA ILE A 226 -9.58 6.84 -11.12
C ILE A 226 -8.59 6.42 -10.03
N ILE A 227 -7.67 5.51 -10.33
CA ILE A 227 -6.63 5.10 -9.38
C ILE A 227 -5.68 6.27 -9.10
N ALA A 228 -5.30 7.06 -10.10
CA ALA A 228 -4.51 8.27 -9.90
C ALA A 228 -5.21 9.25 -8.94
N CYS A 229 -6.53 9.45 -9.08
CA CYS A 229 -7.30 10.27 -8.14
C CYS A 229 -7.21 9.74 -6.71
N VAL A 230 -7.47 8.44 -6.52
CA VAL A 230 -7.41 7.79 -5.20
C VAL A 230 -6.01 7.92 -4.59
N CYS A 231 -4.95 7.71 -5.39
CA CYS A 231 -3.57 7.84 -4.94
C CYS A 231 -3.21 9.29 -4.60
N SER A 232 -3.63 10.27 -5.41
CA SER A 232 -3.42 11.69 -5.13
C SER A 232 -4.09 12.12 -3.83
N ILE A 233 -5.33 11.69 -3.60
CA ILE A 233 -6.07 11.99 -2.37
C ILE A 233 -5.34 11.47 -1.13
N LYS A 234 -4.79 10.24 -1.20
CA LYS A 234 -4.20 9.57 -0.03
C LYS A 234 -2.73 9.86 0.20
N PHE A 235 -1.94 9.99 -0.86
CA PHE A 235 -0.49 10.14 -0.76
C PHE A 235 0.00 11.53 -1.13
N GLY A 236 -0.88 12.40 -1.66
CA GLY A 236 -0.47 13.70 -2.20
C GLY A 236 0.49 13.57 -3.39
N SER A 237 0.59 12.37 -3.98
CA SER A 237 1.46 12.11 -5.13
C SER A 237 0.90 10.99 -6.01
N ILE A 238 1.24 11.05 -7.30
CA ILE A 238 0.87 10.08 -8.31
C ILE A 238 2.13 9.61 -9.04
N GLN A 239 2.35 8.30 -9.03
CA GLN A 239 3.38 7.64 -9.83
C GLN A 239 2.79 7.21 -11.18
N ILE A 240 2.82 8.10 -12.17
CA ILE A 240 2.13 7.88 -13.47
C ILE A 240 2.64 6.63 -14.18
N LEU A 241 3.97 6.49 -14.30
CA LEU A 241 4.54 5.35 -15.02
C LEU A 241 4.22 4.03 -14.29
N SER A 242 4.16 4.04 -12.96
CA SER A 242 3.77 2.86 -12.16
C SER A 242 2.33 2.42 -12.46
N LEU A 243 1.42 3.37 -12.68
CA LEU A 243 0.04 3.08 -13.08
C LEU A 243 -0.06 2.55 -14.51
N LEU A 244 0.69 3.14 -15.45
CA LEU A 244 0.68 2.74 -16.86
C LEU A 244 1.29 1.34 -17.07
N PHE A 245 2.43 1.07 -16.43
CA PHE A 245 3.16 -0.20 -16.53
C PHE A 245 2.75 -1.24 -15.49
N TYR A 246 1.66 -1.01 -14.75
CA TYR A 246 1.19 -1.90 -13.69
C TYR A 246 1.14 -3.37 -14.10
N GLN A 247 0.62 -3.68 -15.29
CA GLN A 247 0.49 -5.06 -15.76
C GLN A 247 1.85 -5.78 -15.83
N VAL A 248 2.92 -5.06 -16.23
CA VAL A 248 4.28 -5.60 -16.30
C VAL A 248 4.90 -5.66 -14.90
N LEU A 249 4.78 -4.57 -14.13
CA LEU A 249 5.32 -4.46 -12.77
C LEU A 249 4.78 -5.55 -11.86
N ARG A 250 3.50 -5.91 -12.02
CA ARG A 250 2.88 -7.01 -11.30
C ARG A 250 3.66 -8.32 -11.45
N TYR A 251 4.01 -8.72 -12.68
CA TYR A 251 4.78 -9.96 -12.88
C TYR A 251 6.19 -9.87 -12.29
N LEU A 252 6.82 -8.70 -12.38
CA LEU A 252 8.13 -8.48 -11.75
C LEU A 252 8.06 -8.62 -10.22
N MET A 253 7.01 -8.11 -9.57
CA MET A 253 6.78 -8.33 -8.13
C MET A 253 6.51 -9.78 -7.77
N GLY A 254 5.72 -10.48 -8.58
CA GLY A 254 5.47 -11.91 -8.38
C GLY A 254 6.76 -12.72 -8.51
N PHE A 255 7.61 -12.35 -9.47
CA PHE A 255 8.91 -12.96 -9.68
C PHE A 255 9.85 -12.72 -8.50
N THR A 256 10.02 -11.48 -8.04
CA THR A 256 10.88 -11.19 -6.88
C THR A 256 10.39 -11.92 -5.62
N TRP A 257 9.07 -11.99 -5.42
CA TRP A 257 8.48 -12.75 -4.33
C TRP A 257 8.85 -14.24 -4.38
N ILE A 258 8.70 -14.90 -5.54
CA ILE A 258 9.10 -16.31 -5.71
C ILE A 258 10.61 -16.48 -5.50
N MET A 259 11.43 -15.58 -6.04
CA MET A 259 12.89 -15.64 -5.84
C MET A 259 13.31 -15.54 -4.37
N GLY A 260 12.54 -14.83 -3.54
CA GLY A 260 12.75 -14.80 -2.09
C GLY A 260 12.63 -16.20 -1.46
N PHE A 261 11.61 -16.98 -1.83
CA PHE A 261 11.46 -18.36 -1.36
C PHE A 261 12.50 -19.31 -1.95
N VAL A 262 12.85 -19.14 -3.23
CA VAL A 262 13.92 -19.93 -3.87
C VAL A 262 15.24 -19.75 -3.14
N ARG A 263 15.60 -18.51 -2.76
CA ARG A 263 16.81 -18.23 -1.94
C ARG A 263 16.81 -19.01 -0.65
N LEU A 264 15.69 -18.97 0.09
CA LEU A 264 15.56 -19.66 1.37
C LEU A 264 15.68 -21.18 1.24
N TRP A 265 15.13 -21.76 0.17
CA TRP A 265 15.15 -23.21 -0.03
C TRP A 265 16.47 -23.74 -0.59
N THR A 266 17.09 -23.02 -1.54
CA THR A 266 18.23 -23.53 -2.32
C THR A 266 19.57 -22.94 -1.91
N GLY A 267 19.58 -21.85 -1.15
CA GLY A 267 20.82 -21.14 -0.88
C GLY A 267 21.40 -20.36 -2.08
N LEU A 268 20.69 -20.27 -3.21
CA LEU A 268 21.16 -19.53 -4.40
C LEU A 268 21.16 -18.02 -4.15
N ASN A 269 22.23 -17.31 -4.50
CA ASN A 269 22.29 -15.85 -4.35
C ASN A 269 21.35 -15.14 -5.34
N THR A 270 20.19 -14.67 -4.86
CA THR A 270 19.18 -13.98 -5.67
C THR A 270 19.32 -12.46 -5.69
N VAL A 271 20.28 -11.91 -4.93
CA VAL A 271 20.49 -10.45 -4.78
C VAL A 271 20.71 -9.73 -6.10
N PRO A 272 21.53 -10.23 -7.05
CA PRO A 272 21.77 -9.51 -8.29
C PRO A 272 20.48 -9.35 -9.12
N LEU A 273 19.68 -10.42 -9.18
CA LEU A 273 18.41 -10.43 -9.92
C LEU A 273 17.38 -9.49 -9.29
N VAL A 274 17.21 -9.55 -7.97
CA VAL A 274 16.32 -8.63 -7.26
C VAL A 274 16.82 -7.19 -7.38
N GLY A 275 18.13 -6.96 -7.32
CA GLY A 275 18.73 -5.63 -7.47
C GLY A 275 18.44 -5.01 -8.84
N ILE A 276 18.46 -5.79 -9.91
CA ILE A 276 18.06 -5.33 -11.26
C ILE A 276 16.58 -4.92 -11.25
N VAL A 277 15.71 -5.78 -10.73
CA VAL A 277 14.27 -5.49 -10.67
C VAL A 277 14.01 -4.24 -9.82
N SER A 278 14.67 -4.12 -8.66
CA SER A 278 14.57 -2.95 -7.79
C SER A 278 15.00 -1.66 -8.49
N LYS A 279 16.07 -1.67 -9.29
CA LYS A 279 16.49 -0.51 -10.08
C LYS A 279 15.47 -0.11 -11.16
N ILE A 280 14.80 -1.09 -11.76
CA ILE A 280 13.70 -0.84 -12.70
C ILE A 280 12.54 -0.16 -11.97
N PHE A 281 12.18 -0.67 -10.79
CA PHE A 281 11.13 -0.08 -9.94
C PHE A 281 11.45 1.35 -9.55
N THR A 282 12.63 1.62 -9.00
CA THR A 282 13.02 2.97 -8.56
C THR A 282 13.04 3.97 -9.71
N LYS A 283 13.51 3.55 -10.90
CA LYS A 283 13.53 4.42 -12.09
C LYS A 283 12.12 4.70 -12.64
N ILE A 284 11.20 3.75 -12.55
CA ILE A 284 9.80 3.95 -12.95
C ILE A 284 9.07 4.83 -11.94
N GLN A 285 9.40 4.69 -10.65
CA GLN A 285 8.77 5.41 -9.54
C GLN A 285 9.36 6.80 -9.31
N SER A 286 10.52 7.14 -9.87
CA SER A 286 11.15 8.46 -9.69
C SER A 286 10.32 9.60 -10.31
N ILE A 287 9.48 9.29 -11.30
CA ILE A 287 8.58 10.26 -11.92
C ILE A 287 7.29 10.32 -11.09
N GLN A 288 7.31 11.19 -10.07
CA GLN A 288 6.18 11.45 -9.19
C GLN A 288 5.62 12.84 -9.48
N LEU A 289 4.34 12.91 -9.80
CA LEU A 289 3.61 14.18 -9.74
C LEU A 289 3.11 14.36 -8.32
N HIS A 290 3.58 15.39 -7.65
CA HIS A 290 3.09 15.78 -6.34
C HIS A 290 1.89 16.71 -6.52
N GLY A 291 0.87 16.55 -5.66
CA GLY A 291 -0.39 17.28 -5.74
C GLY A 291 -1.56 16.48 -5.16
N ASN A 292 -2.49 17.19 -4.52
CA ASN A 292 -3.74 16.62 -4.01
C ASN A 292 -4.93 17.21 -4.78
N ILE A 293 -5.77 16.34 -5.34
CA ILE A 293 -6.91 16.71 -6.20
C ILE A 293 -8.12 17.20 -5.38
N ILE A 294 -8.15 17.03 -4.05
CA ILE A 294 -9.28 17.44 -3.19
C ILE A 294 -9.66 18.92 -3.43
N GLY A 295 -10.97 19.20 -3.48
CA GLY A 295 -11.52 20.54 -3.69
C GLY A 295 -11.90 20.81 -5.16
N ILE A 296 -11.51 21.97 -5.69
CA ILE A 296 -11.78 22.37 -7.09
C ILE A 296 -11.23 21.34 -8.08
N GLY A 297 -10.12 20.67 -7.73
CA GLY A 297 -9.53 19.60 -8.52
C GLY A 297 -10.44 18.38 -8.73
N ILE A 298 -11.47 18.12 -7.91
CA ILE A 298 -12.46 17.05 -8.14
C ILE A 298 -13.60 17.54 -9.04
N VAL A 299 -14.04 18.78 -8.84
CA VAL A 299 -15.21 19.36 -9.53
C VAL A 299 -14.88 19.66 -10.99
N PHE A 300 -13.68 20.19 -11.25
CA PHE A 300 -13.26 20.62 -12.58
C PHE A 300 -13.15 19.48 -13.61
N PRO A 301 -12.54 18.32 -13.30
CA PRO A 301 -12.52 17.17 -14.20
C PRO A 301 -13.88 16.55 -14.44
N MET A 302 -14.79 16.55 -13.45
CA MET A 302 -16.16 16.08 -13.65
C MET A 302 -16.93 16.98 -14.62
N PHE A 303 -16.85 18.30 -14.45
CA PHE A 303 -17.48 19.27 -15.35
C PHE A 303 -16.96 19.11 -16.80
N ILE A 304 -15.67 18.89 -16.94
CA ILE A 304 -15.03 18.73 -18.24
C ILE A 304 -15.30 17.35 -18.85
N TYR A 305 -15.40 16.29 -18.04
CA TYR A 305 -15.86 14.98 -18.51
C TYR A 305 -17.24 15.09 -19.15
N VAL A 306 -18.18 15.74 -18.46
CA VAL A 306 -19.54 15.97 -18.97
C VAL A 306 -19.51 16.73 -20.30
N SER A 307 -18.66 17.76 -20.39
CA SER A 307 -18.49 18.59 -21.60
C SER A 307 -17.83 17.83 -22.76
N LEU A 308 -16.90 16.91 -22.48
CA LEU A 308 -16.09 16.22 -23.48
C LEU A 308 -16.57 14.80 -23.80
N ARG A 309 -17.57 14.26 -23.09
CA ARG A 309 -18.03 12.86 -23.24
C ARG A 309 -18.45 12.48 -24.66
N HIS A 310 -18.86 13.45 -25.47
CA HIS A 310 -19.29 13.26 -26.85
C HIS A 310 -18.17 13.39 -27.89
N LYS A 311 -16.95 13.79 -27.48
CA LYS A 311 -15.81 13.97 -28.39
C LYS A 311 -15.01 12.68 -28.51
N LYS A 312 -14.56 12.36 -29.72
CA LYS A 312 -13.77 11.14 -30.06
C LYS A 312 -12.50 10.96 -29.19
N PHE A 313 -11.90 12.07 -28.76
CA PHE A 313 -10.70 12.09 -27.90
C PHE A 313 -10.94 12.68 -26.50
N GLY A 314 -12.20 12.81 -26.06
CA GLY A 314 -12.56 13.46 -24.81
C GLY A 314 -11.84 12.93 -23.56
N LEU A 315 -11.62 11.61 -23.48
CA LEU A 315 -10.88 10.99 -22.38
C LEU A 315 -9.38 11.28 -22.40
N TYR A 316 -8.76 11.47 -23.57
CA TYR A 316 -7.35 11.86 -23.67
C TYR A 316 -7.17 13.30 -23.22
N TYR A 317 -8.06 14.20 -23.64
CA TYR A 317 -8.06 15.58 -23.15
C TYR A 317 -8.29 15.65 -21.64
N LEU A 318 -9.21 14.85 -21.10
CA LEU A 318 -9.41 14.75 -19.66
C LEU A 318 -8.17 14.22 -18.93
N SER A 319 -7.48 13.23 -19.50
CA SER A 319 -6.23 12.69 -18.93
C SER A 319 -5.12 13.74 -18.89
N ILE A 320 -4.91 14.44 -19.99
CA ILE A 320 -3.91 15.52 -20.10
C ILE A 320 -4.26 16.64 -19.13
N LEU A 321 -5.52 17.04 -19.08
CA LEU A 321 -5.95 18.11 -18.19
C LEU A 321 -5.84 17.73 -16.72
N MET A 322 -6.19 16.49 -16.34
CA MET A 322 -5.98 15.97 -15.00
C MET A 322 -4.50 16.07 -14.60
N LEU A 323 -3.61 15.62 -15.48
CA LEU A 323 -2.17 15.74 -15.29
C LEU A 323 -1.73 17.19 -15.13
N LEU A 324 -2.29 18.11 -15.91
CA LEU A 324 -2.04 19.55 -15.79
C LEU A 324 -2.60 20.13 -14.48
N THR A 325 -3.79 19.73 -14.01
CA THR A 325 -4.35 20.21 -12.74
C THR A 325 -3.56 19.72 -11.53
N ILE A 326 -3.00 18.51 -11.60
CA ILE A 326 -2.13 17.96 -10.57
C ILE A 326 -0.75 18.63 -10.64
N GLY A 327 -0.23 18.87 -11.85
CA GLY A 327 1.13 19.35 -12.07
C GLY A 327 1.32 20.87 -12.10
N ILE A 328 0.26 21.67 -12.25
CA ILE A 328 0.34 23.14 -12.26
C ILE A 328 0.09 23.67 -10.84
N PRO A 329 1.12 24.20 -10.15
CA PRO A 329 1.00 24.67 -8.77
C PRO A 329 0.08 25.89 -8.65
N LEU A 330 -0.17 26.62 -9.74
CA LEU A 330 -1.08 27.77 -9.77
C LEU A 330 -2.56 27.39 -9.48
N LEU A 331 -2.94 26.15 -9.78
CA LEU A 331 -4.30 25.64 -9.54
C LEU A 331 -4.45 25.00 -8.15
N HIS A 332 -3.34 24.70 -7.48
CA HIS A 332 -3.25 24.17 -6.12
C HIS A 332 -2.05 24.82 -5.41
N PRO A 333 -2.15 26.10 -5.00
CA PRO A 333 -1.02 26.87 -4.48
C PRO A 333 -0.46 26.32 -3.16
N LEU A 334 -1.23 25.54 -2.42
CA LEU A 334 -0.82 24.87 -1.17
C LEU A 334 -1.33 23.43 -1.19
N SER A 335 -0.43 22.48 -0.92
CA SER A 335 -0.75 21.05 -0.91
C SER A 335 -0.82 20.42 0.48
N GLU A 336 -0.35 21.13 1.51
CA GLU A 336 -0.44 20.70 2.92
C GLU A 336 -0.32 21.94 3.81
N VAL A 337 -1.30 22.10 4.69
CA VAL A 337 -1.26 23.06 5.80
C VAL A 337 -1.38 22.23 7.06
N THR A 338 -0.31 22.18 7.85
CA THR A 338 -0.29 21.46 9.13
C THR A 338 -0.15 22.48 10.25
N VAL A 339 -1.11 22.47 11.18
CA VAL A 339 -0.99 23.26 12.41
C VAL A 339 -0.44 22.35 13.49
N LEU A 340 0.80 22.58 13.90
CA LEU A 340 1.39 21.93 15.07
C LEU A 340 1.08 22.80 16.28
N ASN A 341 0.17 22.32 17.13
CA ASN A 341 -0.19 23.01 18.35
C ASN A 341 0.56 22.38 19.53
N ASN A 342 1.72 22.94 19.86
CA ASN A 342 2.43 22.57 21.08
C ASN A 342 2.02 23.54 22.21
N PRO A 343 2.00 23.10 23.49
CA PRO A 343 1.58 23.93 24.62
C PRO A 343 2.40 25.22 24.83
N LYS A 344 3.51 25.38 24.11
CA LYS A 344 4.37 26.58 24.15
C LYS A 344 4.38 27.40 22.86
N ASN A 345 4.03 26.84 21.70
CA ASN A 345 4.10 27.51 20.39
C ASN A 345 3.13 26.84 19.39
N THR A 346 2.41 27.66 18.62
CA THR A 346 1.68 27.21 17.43
C THR A 346 2.55 27.47 16.20
N ASN A 347 2.91 26.41 15.48
CA ASN A 347 3.63 26.51 14.21
C ASN A 347 2.71 26.08 13.07
N ILE A 348 2.61 26.91 12.04
CA ILE A 348 1.88 26.57 10.81
C ILE A 348 2.91 26.16 9.76
N ILE A 349 2.82 24.92 9.30
CA ILE A 349 3.68 24.38 8.24
C ILE A 349 2.89 24.42 6.94
N LEU A 350 3.41 25.13 5.95
CA LEU A 350 2.88 25.23 4.59
C LEU A 350 3.76 24.44 3.63
N LYS A 351 3.18 23.51 2.85
CA LYS A 351 3.89 22.75 1.83
C LYS A 351 3.35 23.06 0.43
N PRO A 352 4.19 23.54 -0.50
CA PRO A 352 3.84 23.69 -1.91
C PRO A 352 3.59 22.34 -2.60
N SER A 353 2.77 22.34 -3.65
CA SER A 353 2.37 21.13 -4.41
C SER A 353 3.48 20.42 -5.16
N LEU A 354 4.60 21.08 -5.45
CA LEU A 354 5.71 20.51 -6.23
C LEU A 354 7.03 20.40 -5.46
N SER A 355 7.07 20.79 -4.18
CA SER A 355 8.31 20.77 -3.41
C SER A 355 8.17 19.92 -2.14
N ASN A 356 9.27 19.25 -1.78
CA ASN A 356 9.44 18.67 -0.44
C ASN A 356 9.84 19.72 0.62
N ILE A 357 9.89 20.99 0.21
CA ILE A 357 10.29 22.11 1.06
C ILE A 357 9.03 22.61 1.77
N ALA A 358 9.04 22.58 3.10
CA ALA A 358 8.00 23.20 3.91
C ALA A 358 8.45 24.58 4.38
N THR A 359 7.51 25.53 4.35
CA THR A 359 7.68 26.84 4.96
C THR A 359 6.99 26.83 6.32
N VAL A 360 7.73 27.13 7.39
CA VAL A 360 7.18 27.20 8.74
C VAL A 360 6.93 28.65 9.11
N LEU A 361 5.67 28.97 9.41
CA LEU A 361 5.25 30.22 10.05
C LEU A 361 5.16 29.98 11.55
N SER A 362 6.15 30.49 12.29
CA SER A 362 6.10 30.52 13.75
C SER A 362 5.64 31.90 14.23
N LEU A 363 4.90 31.95 15.34
CA LEU A 363 4.49 33.20 16.01
C LEU A 363 5.67 34.11 16.39
N LYS A 364 6.92 33.63 16.35
CA LYS A 364 8.15 34.41 16.57
C LYS A 364 8.70 35.18 15.36
N ASN A 365 7.95 35.35 14.27
CA ASN A 365 8.36 36.09 13.05
C ASN A 365 9.58 35.53 12.28
N ASP A 366 10.12 34.36 12.65
CA ASP A 366 11.17 33.71 11.89
C ASP A 366 10.57 32.80 10.81
N VAL A 367 10.69 33.21 9.54
CA VAL A 367 10.41 32.35 8.38
C VAL A 367 11.62 31.45 8.18
N VAL A 368 11.49 30.19 8.57
CA VAL A 368 12.56 29.19 8.41
C VAL A 368 12.18 28.24 7.28
N ASN A 369 12.97 28.25 6.20
CA ASN A 369 12.90 27.24 5.14
C ASN A 369 13.90 26.12 5.46
N LYS A 370 13.42 24.93 5.84
CA LYS A 370 14.26 23.73 5.96
C LYS A 370 13.52 22.51 5.38
N ASP A 371 14.26 21.43 5.17
CA ASP A 371 13.70 20.13 4.78
C ASP A 371 12.72 19.61 5.84
N LEU A 372 11.61 19.01 5.39
CA LEU A 372 10.52 18.51 6.23
C LEU A 372 10.97 17.50 7.30
N GLN A 373 12.03 16.73 6.99
CA GLN A 373 12.63 15.76 7.92
C GLN A 373 13.39 16.41 9.09
N SER A 374 13.71 17.70 9.02
CA SER A 374 14.36 18.42 10.12
C SER A 374 13.37 18.92 11.18
N TYR A 375 12.06 18.82 10.91
CA TYR A 375 10.97 19.27 11.80
C TYR A 375 10.14 18.12 12.40
N LEU A 376 10.30 16.90 11.89
CA LEU A 376 9.74 15.65 12.41
C LEU A 376 10.83 14.92 13.21
#